data_AF-A0A482IPG8-F1
#
_entry.id   AF-A0A482IPG8-F1
#
_cell.length_a   1.000
_cell.length_b   1.000
_cell.length_c   1.000
_cell.angle_alpha   90.00
_cell.angle_beta   90.00
_cell.angle_gamma   90.00
#
_symmetry.space_group_name_H-M   'P 1'
#
loop_
_entity.id
_entity.type
_entity.pdbx_description
1 polymer ?
#
loop_
_entity_poly.entity_id
_entity_poly.type
_entity_poly.pdbx_seq_one_letter_code
_entity_poly.pdbx_strand_id
1 'polypeptide(L)'
;MTIPDSQVKSDFETAASTPIEWRPELLQLAIGYLGSIYIAADANDPVEIHESTAMGISLVVFAASIGWISERAMQGLILYAHAARSHALGRSVLASDRAHCPEPLH
;
A
#
# COMPACT_ATOMS: atom_id res chain seq x y z
N MET A 1 7.17 5.99 -15.77
CA MET A 1 6.47 4.80 -16.31
C MET A 1 5.02 4.96 -15.93
N THR A 2 4.09 5.01 -16.89
CA THR A 2 2.66 5.19 -16.58
C THR A 2 2.03 3.80 -16.49
N ILE A 3 1.48 3.44 -15.33
CA ILE A 3 0.77 2.17 -15.16
C ILE A 3 -0.56 2.28 -15.92
N PRO A 4 -0.92 1.32 -16.79
CA PRO A 4 -2.19 1.35 -17.50
C PRO A 4 -3.38 1.29 -16.54
N ASP A 5 -4.46 2.02 -16.82
CA ASP A 5 -5.67 2.03 -15.99
C ASP A 5 -6.23 0.62 -15.73
N SER A 6 -6.16 -0.27 -16.74
CA SER A 6 -6.61 -1.66 -16.60
C SER A 6 -5.81 -2.41 -15.52
N GLN A 7 -4.51 -2.15 -15.41
CA GLN A 7 -3.65 -2.76 -14.40
C GLN A 7 -3.98 -2.19 -13.01
N VAL A 8 -4.14 -0.87 -12.89
CA VAL A 8 -4.56 -0.22 -11.63
C VAL A 8 -5.87 -0.83 -11.11
N LYS A 9 -6.85 -0.99 -12.00
CA LYS A 9 -8.15 -1.57 -11.63
C LYS A 9 -8.01 -3.01 -11.15
N SER A 10 -7.26 -3.81 -11.88
CA SER A 10 -6.99 -5.21 -11.54
C SER A 10 -6.31 -5.36 -10.19
N ASP A 11 -5.26 -4.57 -9.93
CA ASP A 11 -4.50 -4.61 -8.68
C ASP A 11 -5.36 -4.15 -7.50
N PHE A 12 -6.17 -3.11 -7.70
CA PHE A 12 -7.07 -2.60 -6.67
C PHE A 12 -8.18 -3.59 -6.32
N GLU A 13 -8.80 -4.25 -7.31
CA GLU A 13 -9.81 -5.31 -7.09
C GLU A 13 -9.21 -6.54 -6.41
N THR A 14 -7.97 -6.89 -6.78
CA THR A 14 -7.21 -7.97 -6.13
C THR A 14 -6.97 -7.66 -4.66
N ALA A 15 -6.50 -6.45 -4.35
CA ALA A 15 -6.30 -6.00 -2.98
C ALA A 15 -7.63 -5.91 -2.20
N ALA A 16 -8.71 -5.46 -2.85
CA ALA A 16 -10.04 -5.40 -2.25
C ALA A 16 -10.69 -6.78 -2.05
N SER A 17 -10.22 -7.82 -2.74
CA SER A 17 -10.80 -9.18 -2.74
C SER A 17 -12.30 -9.19 -3.09
N THR A 18 -12.72 -8.25 -3.93
CA THR A 18 -14.09 -8.10 -4.41
C THR A 18 -14.12 -7.23 -5.69
N PRO A 19 -15.07 -7.44 -6.61
CA PRO A 19 -15.27 -6.56 -7.75
C PRO A 19 -15.61 -5.12 -7.32
N ILE A 20 -15.20 -4.14 -8.12
CA ILE A 20 -15.43 -2.70 -7.87
C ILE A 20 -16.27 -2.10 -9.01
N GLU A 21 -17.28 -1.30 -8.65
CA GLU A 21 -17.98 -0.46 -9.61
C GLU A 21 -17.12 0.77 -9.91
N TRP A 22 -16.48 0.77 -11.08
CA TRP A 22 -15.49 1.78 -11.43
C TRP A 22 -16.09 3.14 -11.80
N ARG A 23 -15.49 4.19 -11.23
CA ARG A 23 -15.75 5.59 -11.54
C ARG A 23 -14.44 6.32 -11.82
N PRO A 24 -14.42 7.40 -12.63
CA PRO A 24 -13.20 8.15 -12.92
C PRO A 24 -12.46 8.64 -11.66
N GLU A 25 -13.20 9.13 -10.67
CA GLU A 25 -12.64 9.64 -9.43
C GLU A 25 -12.06 8.52 -8.54
N LEU A 26 -12.73 7.37 -8.53
CA LEU A 26 -12.26 6.18 -7.81
C LEU A 26 -10.97 5.63 -8.44
N LEU A 27 -10.81 5.74 -9.77
CA LEU A 27 -9.56 5.36 -10.43
C LEU A 27 -8.38 6.23 -9.95
N GLN A 28 -8.57 7.55 -9.84
CA GLN A 28 -7.52 8.45 -9.32
C GLN A 28 -7.18 8.14 -7.87
N LEU A 29 -8.18 7.82 -7.05
CA LEU A 29 -7.99 7.37 -5.68
C LEU A 29 -7.22 6.05 -5.61
N ALA A 30 -7.55 5.09 -6.48
CA ALA A 30 -6.85 3.81 -6.56
C ALA A 30 -5.38 3.98 -6.94
N ILE A 31 -5.06 4.90 -7.86
CA ILE A 31 -3.68 5.28 -8.20
C ILE A 31 -2.96 5.82 -6.95
N GLY A 32 -3.59 6.74 -6.22
CA GLY A 32 -3.04 7.30 -4.98
C GLY A 32 -2.80 6.23 -3.92
N TYR A 33 -3.79 5.37 -3.68
CA TYR A 33 -3.69 4.27 -2.73
C TYR A 33 -2.56 3.30 -3.09
N LEU A 34 -2.54 2.76 -4.32
CA LEU A 34 -1.52 1.80 -4.75
C LEU A 34 -0.13 2.46 -4.76
N GLY A 35 -0.03 3.73 -5.15
CA GLY A 35 1.20 4.51 -5.07
C GLY A 35 1.73 4.62 -3.65
N SER A 36 0.88 4.98 -2.69
CA SER A 36 1.25 5.02 -1.26
C SER A 36 1.67 3.65 -0.74
N ILE A 37 1.00 2.57 -1.12
CA ILE A 37 1.39 1.22 -0.70
C ILE A 37 2.71 0.78 -1.34
N TYR A 38 2.96 1.16 -2.59
CA TYR A 38 4.23 0.89 -3.27
C TYR A 38 5.40 1.63 -2.59
N ILE A 39 5.22 2.92 -2.25
CA ILE A 39 6.22 3.69 -1.49
C ILE A 39 6.45 3.03 -0.13
N ALA A 40 5.38 2.68 0.60
CA ALA A 40 5.51 1.99 1.88
C ALA A 40 6.24 0.66 1.76
N ALA A 41 6.02 -0.09 0.66
CA ALA A 41 6.68 -1.34 0.42
C ALA A 41 8.20 -1.13 0.25
N ASP A 42 8.61 -0.18 -0.60
CA ASP A 42 10.01 0.03 -0.99
C ASP A 42 10.81 0.90 0.00
N ALA A 43 10.16 1.58 0.94
CA ALA A 43 10.81 2.39 1.96
C ALA A 43 11.67 1.55 2.93
N ASN A 44 12.81 2.12 3.35
CA ASN A 44 13.68 1.54 4.38
C ASN A 44 13.50 2.21 5.75
N ASP A 45 12.99 3.44 5.79
CA ASP A 45 12.69 4.16 7.03
C ASP A 45 11.34 3.69 7.60
N PRO A 46 11.30 3.15 8.83
CA PRO A 46 10.03 2.79 9.49
C PRO A 46 9.00 3.92 9.53
N VAL A 47 9.43 5.18 9.68
CA VAL A 47 8.51 6.32 9.73
C VAL A 47 7.81 6.48 8.38
N GLU A 48 8.55 6.50 7.28
CA GLU A 48 8.00 6.59 5.93
C GLU A 48 7.07 5.42 5.60
N ILE A 49 7.42 4.20 6.04
CA ILE A 49 6.56 3.01 5.91
C ILE A 49 5.21 3.24 6.60
N HIS A 50 5.23 3.76 7.84
CA HIS A 50 4.02 4.05 8.60
C HIS A 50 3.17 5.16 7.98
N GLU A 51 3.79 6.27 7.58
CA GLU A 51 3.11 7.42 6.99
C GLU A 51 2.45 7.06 5.66
N SER A 52 3.20 6.42 4.76
CA SER A 52 2.69 6.02 3.45
C SER A 52 1.56 5.00 3.57
N THR A 53 1.66 4.05 4.50
CA THR A 53 0.55 3.12 4.78
C THR A 53 -0.70 3.86 5.28
N ALA A 54 -0.53 4.80 6.22
CA ALA A 54 -1.65 5.56 6.79
C ALA A 54 -2.33 6.46 5.76
N MET A 55 -1.56 7.08 4.85
CA MET A 55 -2.10 7.83 3.72
C MET A 55 -2.96 6.94 2.81
N GLY A 56 -2.46 5.75 2.44
CA GLY A 56 -3.21 4.79 1.65
C GLY A 56 -4.53 4.38 2.33
N ILE A 57 -4.48 4.01 3.61
CA ILE A 57 -5.68 3.66 4.38
C ILE A 57 -6.69 4.82 4.43
N SER A 58 -6.20 6.06 4.62
CA SER A 58 -7.08 7.25 4.68
C SER A 58 -7.87 7.45 3.39
N LEU A 59 -7.26 7.21 2.22
CA LEU A 59 -7.95 7.28 0.93
C LEU A 59 -9.06 6.23 0.84
N VAL A 60 -8.80 5.00 1.28
CA VAL A 60 -9.79 3.92 1.25
C VAL A 60 -10.95 4.20 2.21
N VAL A 61 -10.66 4.70 3.41
CA VAL A 61 -11.68 5.12 4.39
C VAL A 61 -12.55 6.24 3.81
N PHE A 62 -11.94 7.21 3.11
CA PHE A 62 -12.69 8.25 2.41
C PHE A 62 -13.58 7.68 1.30
N ALA A 63 -13.07 6.79 0.45
CA ALA A 63 -13.87 6.15 -0.61
C ALA A 63 -15.08 5.40 -0.05
N ALA A 64 -14.90 4.71 1.09
CA ALA A 64 -15.98 3.99 1.75
C ALA A 64 -17.01 4.95 2.38
N SER A 65 -16.57 6.04 3.00
CA SER A 65 -17.47 6.99 3.69
C SER A 65 -18.42 7.72 2.75
N ILE A 66 -18.01 7.93 1.50
CA ILE A 66 -18.85 8.52 0.44
C ILE A 66 -19.55 7.46 -0.44
N GLY A 67 -19.44 6.18 -0.08
CA GLY A 67 -20.15 5.08 -0.75
C GLY A 67 -19.62 4.70 -2.13
N TRP A 68 -18.36 5.02 -2.45
CA TRP A 68 -17.74 4.57 -3.72
C TRP A 68 -17.30 3.11 -3.68
N ILE A 69 -17.01 2.59 -2.49
CA ILE A 69 -16.66 1.18 -2.28
C ILE A 69 -17.48 0.60 -1.12
N SER A 70 -17.68 -0.72 -1.15
CA SER A 70 -18.36 -1.41 -0.06
C SER A 70 -17.48 -1.53 1.19
N GLU A 71 -18.10 -1.78 2.35
CA GLU A 71 -17.36 -2.07 3.57
C GLU A 71 -16.41 -3.28 3.41
N ARG A 72 -16.85 -4.30 2.67
CA ARG A 72 -16.02 -5.47 2.35
C ARG A 72 -14.78 -5.08 1.54
N ALA A 73 -14.92 -4.22 0.53
CA ALA A 73 -13.78 -3.73 -0.26
C ALA A 73 -12.82 -2.94 0.63
N MET A 74 -13.34 -2.05 1.48
CA MET A 74 -12.53 -1.30 2.44
C MET A 74 -11.72 -2.22 3.36
N GLN A 75 -12.36 -3.24 3.94
CA GLN A 75 -11.67 -4.20 4.82
C GLN A 75 -10.55 -4.94 4.08
N GLY A 76 -10.80 -5.40 2.84
CA GLY A 76 -9.78 -6.07 2.02
C GLY A 76 -8.57 -5.19 1.76
N LEU A 77 -8.81 -3.94 1.36
CA LEU A 77 -7.75 -2.95 1.10
C LEU A 77 -6.96 -2.61 2.38
N ILE A 78 -7.62 -2.44 3.52
CA ILE A 78 -6.93 -2.20 4.81
C ILE A 78 -6.04 -3.40 5.18
N LEU A 79 -6.53 -4.63 5.02
CA LEU A 79 -5.74 -5.84 5.25
C LEU A 79 -4.52 -5.91 4.32
N TYR A 80 -4.71 -5.60 3.04
CA TYR A 80 -3.62 -5.54 2.07
C TYR A 80 -2.55 -4.51 2.47
N ALA A 81 -2.97 -3.29 2.85
CA ALA A 81 -2.07 -2.24 3.31
C ALA A 81 -1.28 -2.66 4.56
N HIS A 82 -1.92 -3.33 5.53
CA HIS A 82 -1.24 -3.86 6.70
C HIS A 82 -0.25 -4.99 6.38
N ALA A 83 -0.58 -5.85 5.43
CA ALA A 83 0.34 -6.88 4.94
C ALA A 83 1.58 -6.26 4.30
N ALA A 84 1.41 -5.28 3.41
CA ALA A 84 2.51 -4.56 2.77
C ALA A 84 3.42 -3.88 3.81
N ARG A 85 2.83 -3.18 4.78
CA ARG A 85 3.56 -2.57 5.90
C ARG A 85 4.37 -3.58 6.69
N SER A 86 3.75 -4.71 7.06
CA SER A 86 4.41 -5.74 7.87
C SER A 86 5.58 -6.37 7.12
N HIS A 87 5.43 -6.58 5.81
CA HIS A 87 6.51 -7.04 4.95
C HIS A 87 7.67 -6.03 4.89
N ALA A 88 7.37 -4.76 4.64
CA ALA A 88 8.38 -3.70 4.54
C ALA A 88 9.18 -3.51 5.84
N LEU A 89 8.50 -3.48 7.00
CA LEU A 89 9.14 -3.40 8.31
C LEU A 89 10.05 -4.60 8.56
N GLY A 90 9.61 -5.81 8.20
CA GLY A 90 10.45 -7.01 8.29
C GLY A 90 11.75 -6.91 7.47
N ARG A 91 11.70 -6.28 6.28
CA ARG A 91 12.89 -6.03 5.47
C ARG A 91 13.81 -4.97 6.07
N SER A 92 13.24 -3.86 6.56
CA SER A 92 13.99 -2.76 7.18
C SER A 92 14.82 -3.23 8.40
N VAL A 93 14.22 -4.06 9.26
CA VAL A 93 14.92 -4.65 10.42
C VAL A 93 16.11 -5.50 9.97
N LEU A 94 15.91 -6.39 9.00
CA LEU A 94 16.99 -7.25 8.46
C LEU A 94 18.11 -6.46 7.79
N ALA A 95 17.80 -5.32 7.17
CA ALA A 95 18.80 -4.44 6.58
C ALA A 95 19.62 -3.70 7.64
N SER A 96 18.99 -3.29 8.75
CA SER A 96 19.66 -2.65 9.89
C SER A 96 20.67 -3.58 10.57
N ASP A 97 20.32 -4.85 10.75
CA ASP A 97 21.19 -5.86 11.35
C ASP A 97 22.44 -6.15 10.50
N ARG A 98 22.32 -6.12 9.16
CA ARG A 98 23.47 -6.31 8.25
C ARG A 98 24.44 -5.14 8.24
N ALA A 99 23.95 -3.92 8.45
CA ALA A 99 24.80 -2.73 8.54
C ALA A 99 25.63 -2.67 9.83
N HIS A 100 25.28 -3.47 10.84
CA HIS A 100 25.97 -3.54 12.14
C HIS A 100 27.04 -4.63 12.25
N CYS A 101 27.30 -5.42 11.20
CA CYS A 101 28.45 -6.33 11.18
C CYS A 101 29.73 -5.54 10.83
N PRO A 102 30.68 -5.34 11.77
CA PRO A 102 31.98 -4.78 11.41
C PRO A 102 32.70 -5.73 10.45
N GLU A 103 33.28 -5.19 9.38
CA GLU A 103 34.18 -5.96 8.51
C GLU A 103 35.31 -6.56 9.36
N PRO A 104 35.69 -7.83 9.13
CA PRO A 104 36.85 -8.40 9.79
C PRO A 104 38.08 -7.59 9.38
N LEU A 105 38.73 -6.97 10.37
CA LEU A 105 40.02 -6.32 10.18
C LEU A 105 41.02 -7.37 9.65
N HIS A 106 41.41 -7.20 8.39
CA HIS A 106 42.48 -7.97 7.75
C HIS A 106 43.86 -7.45 8.16
#